data_AF-A0AB36CV87-F1
#
_entry.id   AF-A0AB36CV87-F1
#
_cell.length_a   1.000
_cell.length_b   1.000
_cell.length_c   1.000
_cell.angle_alpha   90.00
_cell.angle_beta   90.00
_cell.angle_gamma   90.00
#
_symmetry.space_group_name_H-M   'P 1'
#
loop_
_entity.id
_entity.type
_entity.pdbx_description
1 polymer ?
#
loop_
_entity_poly.entity_id
_entity_poly.type
_entity_poly.pdbx_seq_one_letter_code
_entity_poly.pdbx_strand_id
1 'polypeptide(L)' 'MKTISILFNIASLLILGYLIIDEGIPRGTNLGIFITFAGASISSLIYIFSHTGNSTSYLGLWLQRKKLEEQKKIDLLK' A
#
# COMPACT_ATOMS: atom_id res chain seq x y z
N MET A 1 -6.45 -1.46 -5.06
CA MET A 1 -6.09 -0.20 -4.38
C MET A 1 -4.66 -0.20 -3.87
N LYS A 2 -4.19 -1.21 -3.12
CA LYS A 2 -2.79 -1.30 -2.63
C LYS A 2 -1.71 -1.11 -3.71
N THR A 3 -1.82 -1.81 -4.84
CA THR A 3 -0.84 -1.71 -5.93
C THR A 3 -0.71 -0.28 -6.47
N ILE A 4 -1.84 0.41 -6.60
CA ILE A 4 -1.90 1.81 -7.04
C ILE A 4 -1.24 2.71 -5.98
N SER A 5 -1.53 2.49 -4.70
CA SER A 5 -0.90 3.24 -3.59
C SER A 5 0.62 3.03 -3.53
N ILE A 6 1.11 1.81 -3.76
CA ILE A 6 2.55 1.52 -3.82
C ILE A 6 3.19 2.27 -5.00
N LEU A 7 2.57 2.18 -6.18
CA LEU A 7 3.07 2.81 -7.40
C LEU A 7 3.14 4.34 -7.26
N PHE A 8 2.12 4.94 -6.63
CA PHE A 8 2.07 6.38 -6.39
C PHE A 8 3.13 6.86 -5.39
N ASN A 9 3.35 6.11 -4.29
CA ASN A 9 4.40 6.43 -3.32
C ASN A 9 5.81 6.31 -3.90
N ILE A 10 6.05 5.29 -4.74
CA ILE A 10 7.33 5.13 -5.44
C ILE A 10 7.55 6.27 -6.45
N ALA A 11 6.53 6.61 -7.24
CA ALA A 11 6.60 7.72 -8.18
C ALA A 11 6.87 9.06 -7.48
N SER A 12 6.21 9.30 -6.34
CA SER A 12 6.46 10.48 -5.49
C SER A 12 7.92 10.57 -5.05
N LEU A 13 8.50 9.46 -4.57
CA LEU A 13 9.91 9.42 -4.15
C LEU A 13 10.87 9.62 -5.34
N LEU A 14 10.55 9.08 -6.52
CA LEU A 14 11.35 9.30 -7.73
C LEU A 14 11.33 10.76 -8.18
N ILE A 15 10.19 11.44 -8.11
CA ILE A 15 10.06 12.86 -8.42
C ILE A 15 10.87 13.70 -7.42
N LEU A 16 10.79 13.38 -6.12
CA LEU A 16 11.62 14.04 -5.11
C LEU A 16 13.12 13.84 -5.36
N GLY A 17 13.53 12.62 -5.74
CA GLY A 17 14.90 12.33 -6.12
C GLY A 17 15.35 13.09 -7.36
N TYR A 18 14.49 13.19 -8.38
CA TYR A 18 14.74 14.00 -9.57
C TYR A 18 14.92 15.48 -9.22
N LEU A 19 14.05 16.05 -8.39
CA LEU A 19 14.13 17.45 -7.96
C LEU A 19 15.42 17.74 -7.18
N ILE A 20 15.90 16.80 -6.36
CA ILE A 20 17.21 16.93 -5.68
C ILE A 20 18.35 17.00 -6.70
N ILE A 21 18.30 16.21 -7.78
CA ILE A 21 19.36 16.19 -8.80
C ILE A 21 19.36 17.50 -9.60
N ASP A 22 18.17 18.01 -9.94
CA ASP A 22 18.01 19.16 -10.83
C ASP A 22 18.18 20.50 -10.09
N GLU A 23 17.49 20.69 -8.97
CA GLU A 23 17.47 21.96 -8.21
C GLU A 23 18.39 21.94 -6.97
N GLY A 24 18.95 20.77 -6.63
CA GLY A 24 19.73 20.59 -5.41
C GLY A 24 18.87 20.34 -4.16
N ILE A 25 19.52 20.10 -3.03
CA ILE A 25 18.81 19.89 -1.76
C ILE A 25 18.23 21.23 -1.27
N PRO A 26 16.91 21.35 -1.04
CA PRO A 26 16.30 22.57 -0.52
C PRO A 26 16.87 22.91 0.86
N ARG A 27 17.18 24.18 1.12
CA ARG A 27 17.75 24.66 2.40
C ARG A 27 16.73 25.45 3.22
N GLY A 28 16.96 25.56 4.53
CA GLY A 28 16.11 26.33 5.44
C GLY A 28 14.74 25.69 5.66
N THR A 29 13.68 26.49 5.67
CA THR A 29 12.29 26.04 5.95
C THR A 29 11.79 24.99 4.94
N ASN A 30 12.26 25.05 3.70
CA ASN A 30 11.87 24.12 2.63
C ASN A 30 12.45 22.71 2.83
N LEU A 31 13.56 22.59 3.58
CA LEU A 31 14.15 21.30 3.95
C LEU A 31 13.22 20.51 4.87
N GLY A 32 12.55 21.19 5.81
CA GLY A 32 11.58 20.55 6.71
C GLY A 32 10.36 20.00 5.95
N ILE A 33 9.86 20.76 4.98
CA ILE A 33 8.75 20.33 4.11
C ILE A 33 9.18 19.11 3.28
N PHE A 34 10.38 19.17 2.69
CA PHE A 34 10.94 18.08 1.90
C PHE A 34 11.06 16.79 2.72
N ILE A 35 11.65 16.86 3.91
CA ILE A 35 11.79 15.69 4.81
C ILE A 35 10.43 15.15 5.22
N THR A 36 9.47 16.02 5.53
CA THR A 36 8.12 15.59 5.92
C THR A 36 7.42 14.86 4.77
N PHE A 37 7.56 15.36 3.54
CA PHE A 37 6.94 14.78 2.35
C PHE A 37 7.57 13.44 1.95
N ALA A 38 8.91 13.36 1.97
CA ALA A 38 9.65 12.12 1.78
C ALA A 38 9.31 11.11 2.88
N GLY A 39 9.30 11.55 4.14
CA GLY A 39 8.96 10.75 5.31
C GLY A 39 7.53 10.20 5.28
N ALA A 40 6.56 11.00 4.82
CA ALA A 40 5.17 10.54 4.64
C ALA A 40 5.09 9.43 3.58
N SER A 41 5.77 9.59 2.44
CA SER A 41 5.77 8.61 1.36
C SER A 41 6.42 7.28 1.80
N ILE A 42 7.55 7.35 2.52
CA ILE A 42 8.25 6.19 3.08
C ILE A 42 7.40 5.51 4.17
N SER A 43 6.83 6.28 5.10
CA SER A 43 6.01 5.75 6.19
C SER A 43 4.75 5.06 5.66
N SER A 44 4.12 5.63 4.64
CA SER A 44 2.99 5.02 3.94
C SER A 44 3.39 3.67 3.33
N LEU A 45 4.56 3.61 2.69
CA LEU A 45 5.07 2.39 2.08
C LEU A 45 5.35 1.30 3.12
N ILE A 46 6.01 1.66 4.23
CA ILE A 46 6.26 0.77 5.39
C ILE A 46 4.94 0.27 5.97
N TYR A 47 3.95 1.14 6.14
CA TYR A 47 2.63 0.76 6.64
C TYR A 47 1.96 -0.25 5.71
N ILE A 48 1.97 0.01 4.40
CA ILE A 48 1.40 -0.92 3.41
C ILE A 48 2.09 -2.28 3.48
N PHE A 49 3.42 -2.34 3.53
CA PHE A 49 4.14 -3.61 3.58
C PHE A 49 3.95 -4.35 4.92
N SER A 50 4.02 -3.65 6.05
CA SER A 50 3.86 -4.25 7.39
C SER A 50 2.43 -4.75 7.65
N HIS A 51 1.41 -4.05 7.16
CA HIS A 51 0.00 -4.40 7.37
C HIS A 51 -0.61 -5.23 6.24
N THR A 52 0.21 -5.77 5.32
CA THR A 52 -0.28 -6.62 4.23
C THR A 52 -0.65 -8.04 4.66
N GLY A 53 -0.15 -8.51 5.81
CA GLY A 53 -0.55 -9.81 6.35
C GLY A 53 -1.97 -9.91 6.90
N ASN A 54 -2.60 -8.79 7.29
CA ASN A 54 -3.87 -8.81 8.05
C ASN A 54 -5.12 -8.45 7.25
N SER A 55 -5.00 -8.17 5.95
CA SER A 55 -6.18 -7.89 5.13
C SER A 55 -6.80 -9.17 4.59
N THR A 56 -7.41 -9.98 5.47
CA THR A 56 -8.45 -10.93 5.07
C THR A 56 -9.59 -10.11 4.50
N SER A 57 -9.56 -9.90 3.19
CA SER A 57 -10.60 -9.15 2.48
C SER A 57 -11.96 -9.77 2.83
N TYR A 58 -12.90 -8.98 3.34
CA TYR A 58 -14.27 -9.44 3.65
C TYR A 58 -14.92 -10.15 2.46
N LEU A 59 -14.56 -9.75 1.23
CA LEU A 59 -15.02 -10.37 0.00
C LEU A 59 -14.38 -11.76 -0.22
N GLY A 60 -13.10 -11.91 0.14
CA GLY A 60 -12.41 -13.20 0.16
C GLY A 60 -12.98 -14.15 1.21
N LEU A 61 -13.29 -13.64 2.40
CA LEU A 61 -13.98 -14.41 3.45
C LEU A 61 -15.38 -14.84 3.03
N TRP A 62 -16.12 -13.96 2.35
CA TRP A 62 -17.46 -14.27 1.82
C TRP A 62 -17.41 -15.35 0.73
N LEU A 63 -16.45 -15.25 -0.20
CA LEU A 63 -16.22 -16.29 -1.23
C LEU A 63 -15.83 -17.63 -0.61
N GLN A 64 -14.95 -17.63 0.40
CA GLN A 64 -14.59 -18.83 1.15
C GLN A 64 -15.81 -19.45 1.82
N ARG A 65 -16.68 -18.63 2.44
CA ARG A 65 -17.92 -19.10 3.06
C ARG A 65 -18.86 -19.74 2.05
N LYS A 66 -19.06 -19.11 0.89
CA LYS A 66 -19.93 -19.65 -0.18
C LYS A 66 -19.43 -20.98 -0.72
N LYS A 67 -18.11 -21.11 -0.93
CA LYS A 67 -17.48 -22.38 -1.32
C LYS A 67 -17.75 -23.49 -0.30
N LEU A 68 -17.68 -23.16 0.99
CA LEU A 68 -17.87 -24.10 2.10
C LEU A 68 -19.35 -24.53 2.22
N GLU A 69 -20.30 -23.62 1.96
CA GLU A 69 -21.73 -23.94 1.88
C GLU A 69 -22.04 -24.92 0.73
N GLU A 70 -21.44 -24.71 -0.45
CA GLU A 70 -21.62 -25.59 -1.60
C GLU A 70 -21.02 -26.99 -1.35
N GLN A 71 -19.83 -27.05 -0.77
CA GLN A 71 -19.21 -28.33 -0.40
C GLN A 71 -20.06 -29.14 0.58
N LYS A 72 -20.64 -28.49 1.60
CA LYS A 72 -21.55 -29.16 2.55
C LYS A 72 -22.81 -29.71 1.88
N LYS A 73 -23.35 -29.03 0.87
CA LYS A 73 -24.50 -29.54 0.11
C LYS A 73 -24.14 -30.80 -0.68
N ILE A 74 -22.94 -30.84 -1.25
CA ILE A 74 -22.45 -32.01 -2.00
C ILE A 74 -22.22 -33.19 -1.04
N ASP A 75 -21.65 -32.95 0.14
CA ASP A 75 -21.45 -33.99 1.16
C ASP A 75 -22.76 -34.56 1.71
N LEU A 76 -23.85 -33.77 1.76
CA LEU A 76 -25.18 -34.24 2.17
C LEU A 76 -25.89 -35.08 1.09
N LEU A 77 -25.45 -34.98 -0.17
CA LEU A 77 -26.00 -35.71 -1.31
C LEU A 77 -25.20 -37.00 -1.62
N LYS A 78 -24.16 -37.28 -0.84
CA LYS A 78 -23.28 -38.44 -0.96
C LYS A 78 -23.56 -39.44 0.15
#